data_AF-M5TVM8-F1
#
_entry.id   AF-M5TVM8-F1
#
_cell.length_a   1.000
_cell.length_b   1.000
_cell.length_c   1.000
_cell.angle_alpha   90.00
_cell.angle_beta   90.00
_cell.angle_gamma   90.00
#
_symmetry.space_group_name_H-M   'P 1'
#
loop_
_entity.id
_entity.type
_entity.pdbx_description
1 polymer ?
#
loop_
_entity_poly.entity_id
_entity_poly.type
_entity_poly.pdbx_seq_one_letter_code
_entity_poly.pdbx_strand_id
1 'polypeptide(L)'
;MELFKSPTLDEYAPPGLSETDARLHFEQAAREHRDLETEKLRMKYLKKMKTIEGKIRTAEDRVARETDQYDAAKMSSLMSFGASVLGAFMGRKLASSRNVSKMSTAARGATNAAKQRGDVKRAEEALERYRIDMQDMNDRLEAELADLTRELDVENLELETLVIPPRKGDLKINDPVIVWTPWQMTEDGEATPLF
;
A
#
# COMPACT_ATOMS: atom_id res chain seq x y z
N MET A 1 -2.89 39.56 11.88
CA MET A 1 -1.70 38.96 11.24
C MET A 1 -2.09 37.58 10.77
N GLU A 2 -1.72 37.22 9.56
CA GLU A 2 -2.00 35.90 8.98
C GLU A 2 -0.79 35.00 9.17
N LEU A 3 -1.05 33.76 9.59
CA LEU A 3 -0.08 32.70 9.80
C LEU A 3 -0.56 31.47 9.04
N PHE A 4 0.33 30.81 8.30
CA PHE A 4 0.00 29.56 7.62
C PHE A 4 0.50 28.37 8.43
N LYS A 5 -0.35 27.36 8.60
CA LYS A 5 -0.01 26.07 9.21
C LYS A 5 -0.12 24.98 8.17
N SER A 6 0.87 24.07 8.12
CA SER A 6 0.73 22.80 7.42
C SER A 6 0.32 21.73 8.43
N PRO A 7 -0.93 21.18 8.38
CA PRO A 7 -1.36 20.14 9.30
C PRO A 7 -0.55 18.84 9.13
N THR A 8 -0.15 18.54 7.90
CA THR A 8 0.62 17.35 7.55
C THR A 8 2.03 17.37 8.14
N LEU A 9 2.66 18.54 8.20
CA LEU A 9 4.01 18.73 8.76
C LEU A 9 3.98 19.13 10.24
N ASP A 10 2.82 19.57 10.74
CA ASP A 10 2.62 20.21 12.05
C ASP A 10 3.58 21.41 12.29
N GLU A 11 3.91 22.13 11.21
CA GLU A 11 4.78 23.29 11.21
C GLU A 11 4.05 24.58 10.83
N TYR A 12 4.61 25.72 11.26
CA TYR A 12 4.07 27.05 10.99
C TYR A 12 5.05 27.87 10.16
N ALA A 13 4.54 28.54 9.12
CA ALA A 13 5.34 29.45 8.32
C ALA A 13 5.59 30.76 9.08
N PRO A 14 6.65 31.53 8.73
CA PRO A 14 6.85 32.87 9.28
C PRO A 14 5.63 33.78 9.10
N PRO A 15 5.38 34.70 10.05
CA PRO A 15 4.21 35.56 10.00
C PRO A 15 4.26 36.59 8.87
N GLY A 16 3.10 36.89 8.27
CA GLY A 16 2.98 37.96 7.27
C GLY A 16 3.48 37.60 5.87
N LEU A 17 3.71 36.32 5.60
CA LEU A 17 4.00 35.79 4.27
C LEU A 17 2.75 35.73 3.40
N SER A 18 2.93 35.72 2.08
CA SER A 18 1.88 35.29 1.16
C SER A 18 1.73 33.76 1.18
N GLU A 19 0.62 33.22 0.67
CA GLU A 19 0.44 31.77 0.56
C GLU A 19 1.57 31.12 -0.26
N THR A 20 2.00 31.76 -1.36
CA THR A 20 3.09 31.28 -2.21
C THR A 20 4.41 31.21 -1.47
N ASP A 21 4.73 32.23 -0.67
CA ASP A 21 5.97 32.23 0.13
C ASP A 21 5.91 31.19 1.26
N ALA A 22 4.73 30.97 1.84
CA ALA A 22 4.50 29.91 2.82
C ALA A 22 4.68 28.51 2.20
N ARG A 23 4.19 28.27 0.97
CA ARG A 23 4.44 27.01 0.24
C ARG A 23 5.92 26.79 -0.01
N LEU A 24 6.64 27.82 -0.45
CA LEU A 24 8.09 27.75 -0.65
C LEU A 24 8.83 27.43 0.65
N HIS A 25 8.37 27.98 1.79
CA HIS A 25 8.93 27.67 3.10
C HIS A 25 8.79 26.18 3.47
N PHE A 26 7.65 25.57 3.17
CA PHE A 26 7.38 24.16 3.47
C PHE A 26 7.96 23.17 2.45
N GLU A 27 8.48 23.64 1.30
CA GLU A 27 8.93 22.78 0.21
C GLU A 27 9.96 21.73 0.66
N GLN A 28 10.97 22.15 1.44
CA GLN A 28 12.00 21.24 1.94
C GLN A 28 11.44 20.24 2.96
N ALA A 29 10.71 20.73 3.96
CA ALA A 29 10.11 19.88 5.00
C ALA A 29 9.14 18.85 4.40
N ALA A 30 8.37 19.24 3.38
CA ALA A 30 7.49 18.34 2.64
C ALA A 30 8.24 17.24 1.90
N ARG A 31 9.36 17.57 1.24
CA ARG A 31 10.22 16.57 0.59
C ARG A 31 10.80 15.59 1.61
N GLU A 32 11.32 16.10 2.72
CA GLU A 32 11.86 15.26 3.79
C GLU A 32 10.80 14.33 4.39
N HIS A 33 9.59 14.85 4.64
CA HIS A 33 8.46 14.07 5.11
C HIS A 33 8.04 12.99 4.10
N ARG A 34 7.93 13.34 2.81
CA ARG A 34 7.62 12.39 1.72
C ARG A 34 8.66 11.28 1.62
N ASP A 35 9.94 11.62 1.68
CA ASP A 35 11.02 10.65 1.59
C ASP A 35 11.00 9.69 2.79
N LEU A 36 10.71 10.22 3.99
CA LEU A 36 10.56 9.45 5.22
C LEU A 36 9.36 8.49 5.17
N GLU A 37 8.19 8.95 4.72
CA GLU A 37 7.01 8.09 4.56
C GLU A 37 7.19 7.05 3.45
N THR A 38 7.87 7.43 2.36
CA THR A 38 8.24 6.52 1.27
C THR A 38 9.13 5.39 1.78
N GLU A 39 10.14 5.71 2.59
CA GLU A 39 11.05 4.70 3.12
C GLU A 39 10.37 3.81 4.17
N LYS A 40 9.50 4.38 5.03
CA LYS A 40 8.66 3.57 5.93
C LYS A 40 7.81 2.57 5.16
N LEU A 41 7.17 3.01 4.08
CA LEU A 41 6.34 2.19 3.23
C LEU A 41 7.16 1.07 2.57
N ARG A 42 8.31 1.43 1.97
CA ARG A 42 9.25 0.49 1.38
C ARG A 42 9.69 -0.57 2.40
N MET A 43 10.10 -0.16 3.60
CA MET A 43 10.54 -1.09 4.65
C MET A 43 9.43 -2.04 5.12
N LYS A 44 8.19 -1.55 5.22
CA LYS A 44 7.01 -2.37 5.55
C LYS A 44 6.76 -3.44 4.49
N TYR A 45 6.87 -3.10 3.21
CA TYR A 45 6.68 -4.04 2.11
C TYR A 45 7.86 -5.00 1.94
N LEU A 46 9.11 -4.54 2.07
CA LEU A 46 10.30 -5.39 2.06
C LEU A 46 10.21 -6.53 3.09
N LYS A 47 9.73 -6.23 4.31
CA LYS A 47 9.52 -7.25 5.35
C LYS A 47 8.49 -8.31 4.92
N LYS A 48 7.43 -7.91 4.25
CA LYS A 48 6.38 -8.83 3.75
C LYS A 48 6.87 -9.63 2.56
N MET A 49 7.52 -8.98 1.58
CA MET A 49 8.09 -9.62 0.40
C MET A 49 9.12 -10.68 0.78
N LYS A 50 10.03 -10.38 1.71
CA LYS A 50 11.01 -11.36 2.22
C LYS A 50 10.34 -12.62 2.81
N THR A 51 9.16 -12.46 3.40
CA THR A 51 8.38 -13.59 3.93
C THR A 51 7.84 -14.46 2.79
N ILE A 52 7.31 -13.86 1.73
CA ILE A 52 6.80 -14.59 0.56
C ILE A 52 7.94 -15.21 -0.25
N GLU A 53 9.04 -14.49 -0.44
CA GLU A 53 10.25 -14.98 -1.10
C GLU A 53 10.80 -16.24 -0.43
N GLY A 54 10.82 -16.28 0.91
CA GLY A 54 11.18 -17.48 1.66
C GLY A 54 10.23 -18.66 1.41
N LYS A 55 8.92 -18.39 1.25
CA LYS A 55 7.94 -19.42 0.90
C LYS A 55 8.10 -19.91 -0.54
N ILE A 56 8.36 -19.00 -1.49
CA ILE A 56 8.67 -19.33 -2.89
C ILE A 56 9.88 -20.26 -2.92
N ARG A 57 11.00 -19.88 -2.29
CA ARG A 57 12.21 -20.70 -2.25
C ARG A 57 11.95 -22.08 -1.66
N THR A 58 11.20 -22.16 -0.57
CA THR A 58 10.84 -23.45 0.06
C THR A 58 9.95 -24.30 -0.86
N ALA A 59 9.04 -23.67 -1.61
CA ALA A 59 8.18 -24.34 -2.57
C ALA A 59 8.98 -24.83 -3.81
N GLU A 60 9.91 -24.02 -4.31
CA GLU A 60 10.84 -24.41 -5.38
C GLU A 60 11.70 -25.60 -4.98
N ASP A 61 12.29 -25.57 -3.77
CA ASP A 61 13.06 -26.70 -3.21
C ASP A 61 12.19 -27.96 -3.03
N ARG A 62 10.89 -27.81 -2.79
CA ARG A 62 9.95 -28.93 -2.71
C ARG A 62 9.65 -29.51 -4.08
N VAL A 63 9.34 -28.67 -5.06
CA VAL A 63 9.09 -29.08 -6.45
C VAL A 63 10.33 -29.79 -6.99
N ALA A 64 11.53 -29.25 -6.78
CA ALA A 64 12.78 -29.87 -7.21
C ALA A 64 12.96 -31.27 -6.59
N ARG A 65 12.82 -31.41 -5.27
CA ARG A 65 12.93 -32.71 -4.58
C ARG A 65 11.90 -33.74 -5.04
N GLU A 66 10.65 -33.34 -5.21
CA GLU A 66 9.58 -34.25 -5.65
C GLU A 66 9.75 -34.62 -7.13
N THR A 67 10.32 -33.73 -7.97
CA THR A 67 10.67 -34.01 -9.37
C THR A 67 11.87 -34.95 -9.49
N ASP A 68 12.93 -34.73 -8.70
CA ASP A 68 14.11 -35.60 -8.67
C ASP A 68 13.77 -37.02 -8.17
N GLN A 69 12.88 -37.14 -7.17
CA GLN A 69 12.31 -38.43 -6.76
C GLN A 69 11.49 -39.07 -7.86
N TYR A 70 10.79 -38.26 -8.67
CA TYR A 70 10.02 -38.74 -9.82
C TYR A 70 10.94 -39.29 -10.92
N ASP A 71 12.06 -38.63 -11.22
CA ASP A 71 13.04 -39.10 -12.20
C ASP A 71 13.82 -40.33 -11.71
N ALA A 72 14.11 -40.43 -10.40
CA ALA A 72 14.66 -41.65 -9.79
C ALA A 72 13.65 -42.82 -9.81
N ALA A 73 12.35 -42.54 -9.62
CA ALA A 73 11.28 -43.55 -9.72
C ALA A 73 11.01 -43.97 -11.17
N LYS A 74 11.28 -43.10 -12.15
CA LYS A 74 11.14 -43.32 -13.60
C LYS A 74 12.01 -44.46 -14.11
N MET A 75 13.18 -44.68 -13.50
CA MET A 75 14.08 -45.79 -13.85
C MET A 75 13.46 -47.18 -13.59
N SER A 76 12.35 -47.26 -12.84
CA SER A 76 11.63 -48.51 -12.53
C SER A 76 10.26 -48.62 -13.22
N SER A 77 9.86 -47.66 -14.06
CA SER A 77 8.52 -47.65 -14.69
C SER A 77 8.54 -47.11 -16.12
N LEU A 78 9.54 -47.53 -16.90
CA LEU A 78 9.49 -47.44 -18.36
C LEU A 78 8.91 -48.74 -18.93
N MET A 79 7.58 -48.77 -19.11
CA MET A 79 6.89 -49.27 -20.31
C MET A 79 5.39 -49.45 -20.02
N SER A 80 4.57 -48.98 -20.98
CA SER A 80 3.09 -49.02 -21.03
C SER A 80 2.41 -47.91 -20.20
N PHE A 81 1.46 -47.14 -20.71
CA PHE A 81 0.46 -47.42 -21.72
C PHE A 81 0.12 -46.11 -22.46
N GLY A 82 0.29 -46.11 -23.79
CA GLY A 82 -0.37 -45.16 -24.67
C GLY A 82 -1.85 -45.54 -24.81
N ALA A 83 -2.68 -44.53 -25.08
CA ALA A 83 -4.11 -44.61 -25.35
C ALA A 83 -5.00 -45.14 -24.19
N SER A 84 -5.70 -44.22 -23.53
CA SER A 84 -7.17 -44.20 -23.43
C SER A 84 -7.62 -43.43 -22.19
N VAL A 85 -7.99 -42.17 -22.38
CA VAL A 85 -8.94 -41.50 -21.49
C VAL A 85 -10.08 -40.98 -22.37
N LEU A 86 -10.97 -41.90 -22.71
CA LEU A 86 -12.39 -41.63 -22.79
C LEU A 86 -13.06 -42.63 -21.87
N GLY A 87 -13.37 -42.15 -20.67
CA GLY A 87 -14.04 -42.92 -19.65
C GLY A 87 -15.55 -42.99 -19.88
N ALA A 88 -16.13 -43.88 -19.10
CA ALA A 88 -17.55 -43.98 -18.78
C ALA A 88 -18.46 -44.40 -19.93
N PHE A 89 -18.76 -45.70 -20.02
CA PHE A 89 -20.12 -46.24 -19.91
C PHE A 89 -20.03 -47.75 -19.60
N MET A 90 -21.01 -48.26 -18.84
CA MET A 90 -21.14 -49.62 -18.30
C MET A 90 -20.17 -49.95 -17.13
N GLY A 91 -20.60 -50.22 -15.90
CA GLY A 91 -21.85 -50.85 -15.49
C GLY A 91 -21.59 -52.29 -15.01
N ARG A 92 -21.48 -52.43 -13.69
CA ARG A 92 -22.05 -53.52 -12.88
C ARG A 92 -21.80 -55.00 -13.30
N LYS A 93 -21.05 -55.67 -12.40
CA LYS A 93 -21.26 -57.04 -11.89
C LYS A 93 -20.96 -58.22 -12.85
N LEU A 94 -20.04 -59.11 -12.45
CA LEU A 94 -20.35 -60.47 -11.98
C LEU A 94 -19.09 -61.24 -11.57
N ALA A 95 -19.30 -62.11 -10.59
CA ALA A 95 -18.32 -62.88 -9.86
C ALA A 95 -17.71 -64.03 -10.69
N SER A 96 -16.50 -64.45 -10.33
CA SER A 96 -16.13 -65.86 -10.37
C SER A 96 -14.96 -66.12 -9.43
N SER A 97 -15.18 -67.04 -8.50
CA SER A 97 -14.20 -67.61 -7.58
C SER A 97 -13.46 -68.76 -8.24
N ARG A 98 -12.12 -68.70 -8.33
CA ARG A 98 -11.20 -69.82 -8.06
C ARG A 98 -9.74 -69.42 -8.32
N ASN A 99 -8.92 -69.69 -7.31
CA ASN A 99 -7.48 -69.98 -7.31
C ASN A 99 -6.55 -69.16 -8.22
N VAL A 100 -5.54 -68.53 -7.61
CA VAL A 100 -4.17 -69.06 -7.63
C VAL A 100 -3.26 -68.18 -6.76
N SER A 101 -2.58 -68.85 -5.85
CA SER A 101 -1.50 -68.37 -4.99
C SER A 101 -0.30 -67.90 -5.83
N LYS A 102 0.43 -66.90 -5.31
CA LYS A 102 1.67 -66.29 -5.85
C LYS A 102 1.46 -65.24 -6.95
N MET A 103 1.36 -63.98 -6.55
CA MET A 103 2.07 -62.92 -7.26
C MET A 103 2.48 -61.80 -6.29
N SER A 104 3.79 -61.65 -6.20
CA SER A 104 4.56 -60.69 -5.43
C SER A 104 4.41 -59.26 -5.95
N THR A 105 4.31 -58.29 -5.02
CA THR A 105 4.97 -56.97 -5.05
C THR A 105 4.69 -55.97 -6.18
N ALA A 106 3.89 -56.25 -7.21
CA ALA A 106 3.69 -55.31 -8.33
C ALA A 106 2.49 -54.35 -8.21
N ALA A 107 1.53 -54.59 -7.31
CA ALA A 107 0.29 -53.78 -7.22
C ALA A 107 0.39 -52.53 -6.32
N ARG A 108 1.42 -52.40 -5.47
CA ARG A 108 1.60 -51.21 -4.59
C ARG A 108 2.26 -50.02 -5.30
N GLY A 109 2.96 -50.25 -6.41
CA GLY A 109 3.68 -49.21 -7.15
C GLY A 109 2.77 -48.18 -7.83
N ALA A 110 1.62 -48.62 -8.37
CA ALA A 110 0.70 -47.74 -9.08
C ALA A 110 0.01 -46.71 -8.17
N THR A 111 -0.37 -47.09 -6.94
CA THR A 111 -0.92 -46.16 -5.94
C THR A 111 0.10 -45.15 -5.42
N ASN A 112 1.38 -45.53 -5.34
CA ASN A 112 2.44 -44.62 -4.91
C ASN A 112 2.84 -43.63 -6.02
N ALA A 113 2.93 -44.09 -7.27
CA ALA A 113 3.23 -43.23 -8.42
C ALA A 113 2.12 -42.18 -8.67
N ALA A 114 0.85 -42.56 -8.53
CA ALA A 114 -0.28 -41.62 -8.64
C ALA A 114 -0.28 -40.57 -7.51
N LYS A 115 0.08 -40.96 -6.27
CA LYS A 115 0.25 -40.03 -5.14
C LYS A 115 1.41 -39.07 -5.40
N GLN A 116 2.56 -39.57 -5.84
CA GLN A 116 3.75 -38.76 -6.15
C GLN A 116 3.49 -37.71 -7.26
N ARG A 117 2.74 -38.05 -8.32
CA ARG A 117 2.30 -37.03 -9.30
C ARG A 117 1.39 -35.97 -8.70
N GLY A 118 0.49 -36.37 -7.81
CA GLY A 118 -0.41 -35.44 -7.10
C GLY A 118 0.33 -34.56 -6.10
N ASP A 119 1.47 -35.00 -5.58
CA ASP A 119 2.33 -34.22 -4.68
C ASP A 119 3.04 -33.11 -5.46
N VAL A 120 3.70 -33.46 -6.59
CA VAL A 120 4.38 -32.49 -7.48
C VAL A 120 3.40 -31.41 -7.94
N LYS A 121 2.23 -31.80 -8.45
CA LYS A 121 1.22 -30.85 -8.91
C LYS A 121 0.77 -29.88 -7.82
N ARG A 122 0.59 -30.37 -6.58
CA ARG A 122 0.22 -29.51 -5.44
C ARG A 122 1.36 -28.56 -5.05
N ALA A 123 2.60 -28.99 -5.16
CA ALA A 123 3.76 -28.15 -4.92
C ALA A 123 3.90 -27.04 -5.98
N GLU A 124 3.67 -27.36 -7.25
CA GLU A 124 3.61 -26.39 -8.36
C GLU A 124 2.47 -25.38 -8.18
N GLU A 125 1.26 -25.84 -7.86
CA GLU A 125 0.11 -24.97 -7.58
C GLU A 125 0.37 -24.01 -6.39
N ALA A 126 1.10 -24.48 -5.36
CA ALA A 126 1.49 -23.64 -4.23
C ALA A 126 2.55 -22.61 -4.61
N LEU A 127 3.53 -22.98 -5.43
CA LEU A 127 4.54 -22.07 -5.96
C LEU A 127 3.91 -20.95 -6.79
N GLU A 128 3.00 -21.31 -7.70
CA GLU A 128 2.29 -20.34 -8.54
C GLU A 128 1.47 -19.36 -7.71
N ARG A 129 0.77 -19.84 -6.68
CA ARG A 129 0.05 -18.97 -5.73
C ARG A 129 0.97 -17.97 -5.05
N TYR A 130 2.14 -18.40 -4.57
CA TYR A 130 3.09 -17.48 -3.93
C TYR A 130 3.70 -16.47 -4.90
N ARG A 131 3.84 -16.82 -6.19
CA ARG A 131 4.28 -15.87 -7.22
C ARG A 131 3.22 -14.82 -7.51
N ILE A 132 1.95 -15.22 -7.60
CA ILE A 132 0.81 -14.29 -7.72
C ILE A 132 0.77 -13.38 -6.49
N ASP A 133 0.88 -13.92 -5.27
CA ASP A 133 0.90 -13.11 -4.04
C ASP A 133 2.04 -12.09 -4.03
N MET A 134 3.22 -12.44 -4.58
CA MET A 134 4.35 -11.53 -4.72
C MET A 134 4.06 -10.40 -5.71
N GLN A 135 3.48 -10.73 -6.86
CA GLN A 135 3.11 -9.75 -7.87
C GLN A 135 2.04 -8.79 -7.34
N ASP A 136 0.98 -9.29 -6.74
CA ASP A 136 -0.06 -8.48 -6.09
C ASP A 136 0.53 -7.53 -5.03
N MET A 137 1.56 -7.97 -4.29
CA MET A 137 2.24 -7.11 -3.33
C MET A 137 3.08 -6.01 -3.97
N ASN A 138 3.75 -6.30 -5.10
CA ASN A 138 4.47 -5.29 -5.87
C ASN A 138 3.50 -4.23 -6.42
N ASP A 139 2.41 -4.67 -7.04
CA ASP A 139 1.41 -3.77 -7.63
C ASP A 139 0.78 -2.86 -6.57
N ARG A 140 0.51 -3.38 -5.37
CA ARG A 140 0.02 -2.57 -4.24
C ARG A 140 1.06 -1.59 -3.73
N LEU A 141 2.33 -1.98 -3.66
CA LEU A 141 3.40 -1.07 -3.27
C LEU A 141 3.53 0.08 -4.26
N GLU A 142 3.48 -0.20 -5.57
CA GLU A 142 3.54 0.84 -6.61
C GLU A 142 2.35 1.79 -6.54
N ALA A 143 1.14 1.25 -6.32
CA ALA A 143 -0.06 2.07 -6.14
C ALA A 143 0.02 2.96 -4.89
N GLU A 144 0.38 2.40 -3.73
CA GLU A 144 0.51 3.17 -2.49
C GLU A 144 1.62 4.23 -2.58
N LEU A 145 2.73 3.95 -3.28
CA LEU A 145 3.78 4.94 -3.54
C LEU A 145 3.31 6.08 -4.45
N ALA A 146 2.54 5.77 -5.48
CA ALA A 146 2.00 6.77 -6.39
C ALA A 146 1.00 7.70 -5.67
N ASP A 147 0.14 7.13 -4.81
CA ASP A 147 -0.81 7.89 -4.01
C ASP A 147 -0.08 8.77 -2.98
N LEU A 148 0.90 8.21 -2.26
CA LEU A 148 1.73 8.96 -1.31
C LEU A 148 2.47 10.13 -1.97
N THR A 149 3.02 9.91 -3.16
CA THR A 149 3.72 10.97 -3.92
C THR A 149 2.78 12.09 -4.33
N ARG A 150 1.53 11.74 -4.68
CA ARG A 150 0.50 12.72 -5.06
C ARG A 150 0.02 13.54 -3.86
N GLU A 151 -0.24 12.88 -2.72
CA GLU A 151 -0.73 13.54 -1.51
C GLU A 151 0.31 14.48 -0.89
N LEU A 152 1.59 14.10 -0.95
CA LEU A 152 2.69 14.87 -0.35
C LEU A 152 3.43 15.76 -1.36
N ASP A 153 2.80 16.05 -2.50
CA ASP A 153 3.32 17.06 -3.42
C ASP A 153 3.14 18.46 -2.82
N VAL A 154 4.12 19.35 -3.03
CA VAL A 154 4.18 20.67 -2.39
C VAL A 154 3.00 21.56 -2.82
N GLU A 155 2.54 21.37 -4.05
CA GLU A 155 1.36 22.05 -4.59
C GLU A 155 0.05 21.52 -3.97
N ASN A 156 0.03 20.26 -3.52
CA ASN A 156 -1.15 19.62 -2.93
C ASN A 156 -1.17 19.71 -1.39
N LEU A 157 -0.12 20.25 -0.76
CA LEU A 157 -0.09 20.46 0.68
C LEU A 157 -1.28 21.33 1.11
N GLU A 158 -2.04 20.79 2.05
CA GLU A 158 -3.09 21.51 2.74
C GLU A 158 -2.46 22.59 3.64
N LEU A 159 -2.89 23.84 3.45
CA LEU A 159 -2.45 24.97 4.25
C LEU A 159 -3.66 25.59 4.95
N GLU A 160 -3.60 25.64 6.27
CA GLU A 160 -4.59 26.32 7.10
C GLU A 160 -4.15 27.76 7.38
N THR A 161 -5.05 28.73 7.14
CA THR A 161 -4.82 30.13 7.49
C THR A 161 -5.33 30.43 8.90
N LEU A 162 -4.42 30.80 9.78
CA LEU A 162 -4.70 31.25 11.15
C LEU A 162 -4.59 32.77 11.21
N VAL A 163 -5.73 33.43 11.44
CA VAL A 163 -5.77 34.87 11.67
C VAL A 163 -5.58 35.12 13.16
N ILE A 164 -4.44 35.74 13.52
CA ILE A 164 -4.17 36.18 14.89
C ILE A 164 -4.61 37.65 15.00
N PRO A 165 -5.71 37.94 15.71
CA PRO A 165 -6.13 39.32 15.96
C PRO A 165 -5.16 40.00 16.94
N PRO A 166 -4.87 41.29 16.75
CA PRO A 166 -4.09 42.05 17.72
C PRO A 166 -4.82 42.11 19.06
N ARG A 167 -4.08 42.01 20.18
CA ARG A 167 -4.68 42.22 21.50
C ARG A 167 -4.86 43.72 21.73
N LYS A 168 -5.86 44.08 22.53
CA LYS A 168 -6.12 45.48 22.91
C LYS A 168 -4.88 46.18 23.50
N GLY A 169 -4.05 45.45 24.25
CA GLY A 169 -2.81 45.98 24.84
C GLY A 169 -1.67 46.21 23.84
N ASP A 170 -1.72 45.59 22.66
CA ASP A 170 -0.69 45.72 21.62
C ASP A 170 -1.00 46.91 20.68
N LEU A 171 -2.18 47.52 20.82
CA LEU A 171 -2.59 48.66 20.02
C LEU A 171 -1.95 49.93 20.58
N LYS A 172 -1.06 50.55 19.79
CA LYS A 172 -0.67 51.94 20.02
C LYS A 172 -1.84 52.85 19.64
N ILE A 173 -2.55 53.34 20.65
CA ILE A 173 -3.54 54.40 20.48
C ILE A 173 -2.76 55.70 20.46
N ASN A 174 -2.85 56.45 19.36
CA ASN A 174 -2.34 57.84 19.34
C ASN A 174 -3.13 58.66 20.35
N ASP A 175 -2.47 59.61 21.03
CA ASP A 175 -3.11 60.41 22.07
C ASP A 175 -4.44 60.99 21.56
N PRO A 176 -5.56 60.76 22.26
CA PRO A 176 -6.84 61.25 21.80
C PRO A 176 -6.80 62.79 21.78
N VAL A 177 -7.02 63.37 20.60
CA VAL A 177 -7.10 64.82 20.44
C VAL A 177 -8.56 65.23 20.55
N ILE A 178 -8.84 66.16 21.46
CA ILE A 178 -10.14 66.82 21.54
C ILE A 178 -10.16 67.91 20.46
N VAL A 179 -10.98 67.71 19.42
CA VAL A 179 -11.24 68.74 18.42
C VAL A 179 -12.45 69.55 18.89
N TRP A 180 -12.18 70.74 19.43
CA TRP A 180 -13.23 71.70 19.74
C TRP A 180 -13.61 72.47 18.48
N THR A 181 -14.88 72.38 18.09
CA THR A 181 -15.46 73.20 17.03
C THR A 181 -16.32 74.27 17.67
N PRO A 182 -15.85 75.53 17.76
CA PRO A 182 -16.66 76.60 18.31
C PRO A 182 -17.80 76.96 17.35
N TRP A 183 -18.95 77.29 17.92
CA TRP A 183 -20.14 77.75 17.20
C TRP A 183 -20.63 79.06 17.82
N GLN A 184 -21.09 79.97 16.98
CA GLN A 184 -21.75 81.20 17.41
C GLN A 184 -23.20 81.22 16.92
N MET A 185 -24.07 81.88 17.70
CA MET A 185 -25.45 82.18 17.30
C MET A 185 -25.47 83.54 16.62
N THR A 186 -26.05 83.63 15.42
CA THR A 186 -26.36 84.92 14.79
C THR A 186 -27.57 85.56 15.46
N GLU A 187 -27.78 86.87 15.26
CA GLU A 187 -28.96 87.58 15.78
C GLU A 187 -30.28 87.02 15.26
N ASP A 188 -30.24 86.33 14.10
CA ASP A 188 -31.36 85.62 13.48
C ASP A 188 -31.62 84.22 14.08
N GLY A 189 -30.80 83.78 15.05
CA GLY A 189 -30.94 82.48 15.71
C GLY A 189 -30.30 81.30 14.97
N GLU A 190 -29.45 81.54 13.97
CA GLU A 190 -28.76 80.49 13.22
C GLU A 190 -27.38 80.19 13.83
N ALA A 191 -27.05 78.90 13.96
CA ALA A 191 -25.74 78.46 14.43
C ALA A 191 -24.72 78.48 13.28
N THR A 192 -23.64 79.25 13.41
CA THR A 192 -22.55 79.29 12.42
C THR A 192 -21.23 78.79 13.03
N PRO A 193 -20.44 77.99 12.28
CA PRO A 193 -19.14 77.53 12.74
C PRO A 193 -18.14 78.69 12.81
N LEU A 194 -17.28 78.70 13.83
CA LEU A 194 -16.25 79.71 14.08
C LEU A 194 -14.83 79.26 13.60
N PHE A 195 -14.76 78.27 12.72
CA PHE A 195 -13.51 77.68 12.19
C PHE A 195 -13.48 77.70 10.66
#